data_AF-I4D0T1-F1
#
_entry.id   AF-I4D0T1-F1
#
_cell.length_a   1.000
_cell.length_b   1.000
_cell.length_c   1.000
_cell.angle_alpha   90.00
_cell.angle_beta   90.00
_cell.angle_gamma   90.00
#
_symmetry.space_group_name_H-M   'P 1'
#
loop_
_entity.id
_entity.type
_entity.pdbx_description
1 polymer ?
#
loop_
_entity_poly.entity_id
_entity_poly.type
_entity_poly.pdbx_seq_one_letter_code
_entity_poly.pdbx_strand_id
1 'polypeptide(L)'
;MILHSCKELSQLSLEIDRLWVPELCGTSDNVKFSAIKGTALDILGDLYGESSREFRVVKLTNSPATIAKVVNHIIQRNCQNSLRTDVVNL
;
A
#
# COMPACT_ATOMS: atom_id res chain seq x y z
N MET A 1 -10.28 -12.41 2.15
CA MET A 1 -9.35 -11.54 2.89
C MET A 1 -8.35 -10.88 1.94
N ILE A 2 -7.47 -11.63 1.27
CA ILE A 2 -6.42 -11.10 0.37
C ILE A 2 -6.97 -10.20 -0.76
N LEU A 3 -8.07 -10.60 -1.41
CA LEU A 3 -8.66 -9.81 -2.51
C LEU A 3 -9.20 -8.43 -2.05
N HIS A 4 -9.68 -8.33 -0.80
CA HIS A 4 -10.15 -7.07 -0.21
C HIS A 4 -8.98 -6.13 0.06
N SER A 5 -7.94 -6.64 0.74
CA SER A 5 -6.71 -5.92 1.01
C SER A 5 -6.02 -5.45 -0.29
N CYS A 6 -6.05 -6.27 -1.34
CA CYS A 6 -5.57 -5.90 -2.68
C CYS A 6 -6.26 -4.64 -3.25
N LYS A 7 -7.59 -4.55 -3.09
CA LYS A 7 -8.38 -3.43 -3.59
C LYS A 7 -8.10 -2.16 -2.79
N GLU A 8 -8.02 -2.27 -1.46
CA GLU A 8 -7.68 -1.14 -0.58
C GLU A 8 -6.25 -0.64 -0.84
N LEU A 9 -5.28 -1.54 -0.98
CA LEU A 9 -3.90 -1.20 -1.33
C LEU A 9 -3.83 -0.47 -2.68
N SER A 10 -4.63 -0.90 -3.66
CA SER A 10 -4.67 -0.25 -4.99
C SER A 10 -5.22 1.18 -4.90
N GLN A 11 -6.24 1.39 -4.08
CA GLN A 11 -6.79 2.73 -3.82
C GLN A 11 -5.76 3.61 -3.09
N LEU A 12 -5.09 3.07 -2.06
CA LEU A 12 -4.05 3.79 -1.32
C LEU A 12 -2.89 4.21 -2.22
N SER A 13 -2.43 3.34 -3.13
CA SER A 13 -1.36 3.72 -4.07
C SER A 13 -1.74 4.92 -4.93
N LEU A 14 -2.98 4.94 -5.45
CA LEU A 14 -3.48 6.06 -6.25
C LEU A 14 -3.59 7.35 -5.43
N GLU A 15 -3.99 7.27 -4.17
CA GLU A 15 -4.06 8.42 -3.28
C GLU A 15 -2.68 8.97 -2.92
N ILE A 16 -1.69 8.09 -2.70
CA ILE A 16 -0.29 8.49 -2.48
C ILE A 16 0.25 9.24 -3.71
N ASP A 17 -0.02 8.72 -4.91
CA ASP A 17 0.44 9.36 -6.15
C ASP A 17 -0.21 10.74 -6.34
N ARG A 18 -1.50 10.90 -5.96
CA ARG A 18 -2.23 12.17 -6.04
C ARG A 18 -1.77 13.22 -5.04
N LEU A 19 -1.37 12.81 -3.83
CA LEU A 19 -0.83 13.72 -2.82
C LEU A 19 0.52 14.31 -3.21
N TRP A 20 1.22 13.69 -4.17
CA TRP A 20 2.56 14.09 -4.56
C TRP A 20 2.62 14.89 -5.87
N VAL A 21 1.48 15.42 -6.35
CA VAL A 21 1.49 16.42 -7.42
C VAL A 21 2.12 17.71 -6.84
N PRO A 22 3.33 18.11 -7.28
CA PRO A 22 4.10 19.18 -6.64
C PRO A 22 3.37 20.53 -6.58
N GLU A 23 2.42 20.74 -7.48
CA GLU A 23 1.65 21.97 -7.66
C GLU A 23 0.51 22.14 -6.62
N LEU A 24 0.20 21.10 -5.83
CA LEU A 24 -0.93 21.08 -4.88
C LEU A 24 -0.53 20.88 -3.42
N CYS A 25 0.77 20.72 -3.12
CA CYS A 25 1.24 20.29 -1.81
C CYS A 25 1.16 21.40 -0.74
N GLY A 26 0.21 21.28 0.18
CA GLY A 26 0.02 22.14 1.35
C GLY A 26 0.09 21.39 2.68
N THR A 27 0.02 22.09 3.80
CA THR A 27 0.05 21.49 5.17
C THR A 27 -1.04 20.44 5.41
N SER A 28 -2.15 20.48 4.64
CA SER A 28 -3.21 19.47 4.68
C SER A 28 -2.73 18.08 4.24
N ASP A 29 -1.70 18.02 3.39
CA ASP A 29 -1.26 16.79 2.75
C ASP A 29 -0.38 15.94 3.68
N ASN A 30 0.24 16.56 4.69
CA ASN A 30 0.92 15.82 5.76
C ASN A 30 -0.05 15.04 6.64
N VAL A 31 -1.22 15.62 6.94
CA VAL A 31 -2.27 14.93 7.73
C VAL A 31 -2.85 13.76 6.93
N LYS A 32 -3.17 13.99 5.65
CA LYS A 32 -3.64 12.94 4.73
C LYS A 32 -2.60 11.84 4.53
N PHE A 33 -1.34 12.21 4.36
CA PHE A 33 -0.24 11.24 4.24
C PHE A 33 -0.10 10.37 5.49
N SER A 34 -0.19 10.97 6.68
CA SER A 34 -0.17 10.23 7.95
C SER A 34 -1.33 9.23 8.05
N ALA A 35 -2.54 9.64 7.64
CA ALA A 35 -3.71 8.76 7.63
C ALA A 35 -3.52 7.57 6.66
N ILE A 36 -3.10 7.84 5.43
CA ILE A 36 -2.82 6.81 4.41
C ILE A 36 -1.74 5.84 4.88
N LYS A 37 -0.67 6.36 5.50
CA LYS A 37 0.39 5.54 6.09
C LYS A 37 -0.16 4.64 7.19
N GLY A 38 -1.06 5.14 8.02
CA GLY A 38 -1.78 4.36 9.04
C GLY A 38 -2.54 3.19 8.41
N THR A 39 -3.41 3.47 7.44
CA THR A 39 -4.18 2.43 6.74
C THR A 39 -3.28 1.38 6.07
N ALA A 40 -2.17 1.81 5.46
CA ALA A 40 -1.20 0.90 4.89
C ALA A 40 -0.58 -0.02 5.96
N LEU A 41 -0.24 0.51 7.15
CA LEU A 41 0.29 -0.29 8.24
C LEU A 41 -0.73 -1.30 8.78
N ASP A 42 -1.99 -0.90 8.92
CA ASP A 42 -3.07 -1.80 9.38
C ASP A 42 -3.20 -3.01 8.42
N ILE A 43 -3.29 -2.75 7.12
CA ILE A 43 -3.35 -3.81 6.10
C ILE A 43 -2.11 -4.71 6.13
N LEU A 44 -0.91 -4.13 6.28
CA LEU A 44 0.33 -4.90 6.34
C LEU A 44 0.43 -5.74 7.62
N GLY A 45 -0.07 -5.22 8.74
CA GLY A 45 -0.17 -5.93 10.01
C GLY A 45 -1.07 -7.16 9.87
N ASP A 46 -2.24 -7.00 9.26
CA ASP A 46 -3.19 -8.08 9.03
C ASP A 46 -2.65 -9.15 8.06
N LEU A 47 -1.93 -8.73 7.01
CA LEU A 47 -1.43 -9.64 5.97
C LEU A 47 -0.14 -10.39 6.38
N TYR A 48 0.78 -9.73 7.07
CA TYR A 48 2.14 -10.25 7.30
C TYR A 48 2.63 -10.15 8.74
N GLY A 49 1.90 -9.46 9.61
CA GLY A 49 2.31 -9.15 10.98
C GLY A 49 3.31 -8.00 11.07
N GLU A 50 3.40 -7.40 12.27
CA GLU A 50 4.24 -6.21 12.53
C GLU A 50 5.75 -6.50 12.44
N SER A 51 6.16 -7.77 12.57
CA SER A 51 7.55 -8.18 12.42
C SER A 51 8.01 -8.29 10.96
N SER A 52 7.09 -8.19 10.00
CA SER A 52 7.39 -8.30 8.57
C SER A 52 8.29 -7.17 8.08
N ARG A 53 9.04 -7.44 7.01
CA ARG A 53 9.94 -6.43 6.40
C ARG A 53 9.12 -5.28 5.83
N GLU A 54 8.00 -5.59 5.20
CA GLU A 54 7.06 -4.69 4.55
C GLU A 54 6.50 -3.69 5.56
N PHE A 55 5.97 -4.19 6.69
CA PHE A 55 5.46 -3.34 7.76
C PHE A 55 6.55 -2.43 8.33
N ARG A 56 7.74 -2.98 8.63
CA ARG A 56 8.84 -2.20 9.20
C ARG A 56 9.35 -1.10 8.26
N VAL A 57 9.45 -1.38 6.97
CA VAL A 57 9.86 -0.39 5.96
C VAL A 57 8.86 0.77 5.90
N VAL A 58 7.56 0.46 5.84
CA VAL A 58 6.51 1.49 5.83
C VAL A 58 6.51 2.28 7.13
N LYS A 59 6.65 1.62 8.29
CA LYS A 59 6.66 2.27 9.60
C LYS A 59 7.78 3.30 9.72
N LEU A 60 8.99 2.94 9.29
CA LEU A 60 10.19 3.77 9.45
C LEU A 60 10.36 4.85 8.38
N THR A 61 9.77 4.66 7.19
CA THR A 61 9.92 5.65 6.11
C THR A 61 8.95 6.81 6.25
N ASN A 62 9.41 8.02 5.94
CA ASN A 62 8.56 9.19 5.73
C ASN A 62 8.46 9.56 4.24
N SER A 63 8.97 8.70 3.36
CA SER A 63 8.92 8.92 1.91
C SER A 63 7.67 8.24 1.32
N PRO A 64 6.65 8.99 0.88
CA PRO A 64 5.49 8.43 0.21
C PRO A 64 5.84 7.63 -1.05
N ALA A 65 6.82 8.07 -1.84
CA ALA A 65 7.29 7.31 -2.99
C ALA A 65 7.80 5.91 -2.59
N THR A 66 8.38 5.77 -1.41
CA THR A 66 8.79 4.46 -0.86
C THR A 66 7.58 3.63 -0.46
N ILE A 67 6.58 4.25 0.20
CA ILE A 67 5.35 3.55 0.60
C ILE A 67 4.59 3.06 -0.64
N ALA A 68 4.41 3.90 -1.67
CA ALA A 68 3.77 3.52 -2.93
C ALA A 68 4.48 2.33 -3.59
N LYS A 69 5.82 2.30 -3.60
CA LYS A 69 6.59 1.16 -4.11
C LYS A 69 6.34 -0.13 -3.34
N VAL A 70 6.31 -0.08 -2.01
CA VAL A 70 6.02 -1.26 -1.17
C VAL A 70 4.61 -1.77 -1.44
N VAL A 71 3.63 -0.87 -1.43
CA VAL A 71 2.22 -1.17 -1.72
C VAL A 71 2.08 -1.82 -3.11
N ASN A 72 2.67 -1.22 -4.15
CA ASN A 72 2.63 -1.76 -5.50
C ASN A 72 3.32 -3.13 -5.63
N HIS A 73 4.44 -3.34 -4.95
CA HIS A 73 5.11 -4.63 -4.92
C HIS A 73 4.19 -5.72 -4.33
N ILE A 74 3.46 -5.40 -3.26
CA ILE A 74 2.53 -6.33 -2.62
C ILE A 74 1.34 -6.63 -3.51
N ILE A 75 0.80 -5.62 -4.19
CA ILE A 75 -0.29 -5.79 -5.16
C ILE A 75 0.14 -6.74 -6.28
N GLN A 76 1.32 -6.51 -6.87
CA GLN A 76 1.86 -7.38 -7.91
C GLN A 76 2.05 -8.82 -7.40
N ARG A 77 2.64 -8.98 -6.21
CA ARG A 77 2.94 -10.30 -5.64
C ARG A 77 1.69 -11.10 -5.29
N ASN A 78 0.63 -10.48 -4.78
CA ASN A 78 -0.52 -11.20 -4.25
C ASN A 78 -1.73 -11.16 -5.17
N CYS A 79 -1.98 -10.04 -5.85
CA CYS A 79 -3.20 -9.86 -6.63
C CYS A 79 -3.02 -10.39 -8.06
N GLN A 80 -1.84 -10.28 -8.67
CA GLN A 80 -1.58 -10.91 -9.98
C GLN A 80 -1.40 -12.43 -9.87
N ASN A 81 -0.83 -12.92 -8.77
CA ASN A 81 -0.72 -14.37 -8.55
C ASN A 81 -2.07 -15.00 -8.17
N SER A 82 -2.94 -14.30 -7.44
CA SER A 82 -4.31 -14.77 -7.17
C SER A 82 -5.14 -14.94 -8.45
N LEU A 83 -4.98 -14.04 -9.44
CA LEU A 83 -5.61 -14.18 -10.76
C LEU A 83 -5.03 -15.33 -11.59
N ARG A 84 -3.75 -15.67 -11.38
CA ARG A 84 -3.09 -16.76 -12.10
C ARG A 84 -3.51 -18.13 -11.59
N THR A 85 -3.71 -18.30 -10.28
CA THR A 85 -4.10 -19.59 -9.69
C THR A 85 -5.48 -20.08 -10.12
N ASP A 86 -6.42 -19.18 -10.46
CA ASP A 86 -7.74 -19.57 -10.96
C ASP A 86 -7.71 -20.06 -12.42
N VAL A 87 -6.68 -19.72 -13.19
CA VAL A 87 -6.58 -20.08 -14.63
C VAL A 87 -5.85 -21.41 -14.85
N VAL A 88 -5.04 -21.88 -13.89
CA VAL A 88 -4.31 -23.17 -14.01
C VAL A 88 -5.08 -24.38 -13.47
N ASN A 89 -6.30 -24.21 -12.97
CA ASN A 89 -7.18 -25.29 -12.51
C ASN A 89 -8.37 -25.56 -13.46
N LEU A 90 -8.22 -25.32 -14.76
CA LEU A 90 -9.21 -25.72 -15.78
C LEU A 90 -8.68 -26.82 -16.70
#